data_AF-A0A3N9Y206-F1
#
_entry.id   AF-A0A3N9Y206-F1
#
_cell.length_a   1.000
_cell.length_b   1.000
_cell.length_c   1.000
_cell.angle_alpha   90.00
_cell.angle_beta   90.00
_cell.angle_gamma   90.00
#
_symmetry.space_group_name_H-M   'P 1'
#
loop_
_entity.id
_entity.type
_entity.pdbx_description
1 polymer ?
#
loop_
_entity_poly.entity_id
_entity_poly.type
_entity_poly.pdbx_seq_one_letter_code
_entity_poly.pdbx_strand_id
1 'polypeptide(L)'
;MVVGKFYPPHAGHHALIGAAAARCAEVTVVVAPSRRESIPLPLRLDWLREVHADTPWVRFVGRYDDHPVDYADPAVWDAHCAVFREAVGSGPVDAVFSSEAYGVELARRFDAVPVSVDPDRRATPVSGTAVRADPAAHWRWLSPPARAWFVRRVVVVGAESTGTTTMAAALAGHYGTSWVPEYGRELTARKLARLRERTPEATVFDVTWDPDDFRTVVREQQAAEDAAARTSGPLLVCDTDARATAVWEERYLGSASGEVRAAARRPALYLLTDHRGVPFADDGLRDGEHLRAWMTERFRAELAGCGVPVVELTGSHAERLARAVRACDDLLAAGWSFTEPIAAPDLH
;
A
#
# COMPACT_ATOMS: atom_id res chain seq x y z
N MET A 1 -6.25 27.36 -12.38
CA MET A 1 -5.35 26.87 -11.31
C MET A 1 -6.13 26.13 -10.24
N VAL A 2 -5.57 25.06 -9.67
CA VAL A 2 -6.05 24.36 -8.46
C VAL A 2 -4.89 24.31 -7.47
N VAL A 3 -5.13 24.52 -6.18
CA VAL A 3 -4.09 24.44 -5.14
C VAL A 3 -4.54 23.50 -4.03
N GLY A 4 -3.64 22.64 -3.55
CA GLY A 4 -3.92 21.78 -2.41
C GLY A 4 -2.67 21.14 -1.81
N LYS A 5 -2.81 20.67 -0.57
CA LYS A 5 -1.79 19.84 0.10
C LYS A 5 -1.81 18.40 -0.42
N PHE A 6 -2.98 17.91 -0.80
CA PHE A 6 -3.23 16.51 -1.24
C PHE A 6 -2.65 15.49 -0.26
N TYR A 7 -3.08 15.56 1.00
CA TYR A 7 -2.55 14.73 2.09
C TYR A 7 -3.62 13.82 2.69
N PRO A 8 -3.94 12.66 2.07
CA PRO A 8 -3.58 12.25 0.70
C PRO A 8 -4.50 12.88 -0.37
N PRO A 9 -4.20 12.72 -1.69
CA PRO A 9 -5.20 12.89 -2.73
C PRO A 9 -6.38 11.91 -2.50
N HIS A 10 -7.59 12.34 -2.82
CA HIS A 10 -8.82 11.55 -2.63
C HIS A 10 -9.88 11.99 -3.66
N ALA A 11 -11.00 11.28 -3.73
CA ALA A 11 -12.06 11.48 -4.72
C ALA A 11 -12.50 12.95 -4.87
N GLY A 12 -12.71 13.69 -3.76
CA GLY A 12 -13.01 15.12 -3.82
C GLY A 12 -11.95 15.96 -4.55
N HIS A 13 -10.66 15.71 -4.31
CA HIS A 13 -9.58 16.36 -5.06
C HIS A 13 -9.62 16.01 -6.55
N HIS A 14 -9.85 14.74 -6.89
CA HIS A 14 -9.94 14.31 -8.29
C HIS A 14 -11.16 14.92 -8.99
N ALA A 15 -12.30 15.03 -8.31
CA ALA A 15 -13.49 15.70 -8.81
C ALA A 15 -13.24 17.20 -9.07
N LEU A 16 -12.56 17.89 -8.15
CA LEU A 16 -12.16 19.30 -8.32
C LEU A 16 -11.25 19.49 -9.53
N ILE A 17 -10.23 18.63 -9.67
CA ILE A 17 -9.29 18.68 -10.81
C ILE A 17 -10.02 18.39 -12.12
N GLY A 18 -10.87 17.36 -12.16
CA GLY A 18 -11.67 17.02 -13.34
C GLY A 18 -12.62 18.15 -13.74
N ALA A 19 -13.22 18.83 -12.76
CA ALA A 19 -14.10 19.97 -12.97
C ALA A 19 -13.36 21.20 -13.53
N ALA A 20 -12.07 21.37 -13.20
CA ALA A 20 -11.21 22.37 -13.82
C ALA A 20 -10.80 21.93 -15.25
N ALA A 21 -10.39 20.67 -15.41
CA ALA A 21 -9.96 20.11 -16.69
C ALA A 21 -11.06 20.17 -17.76
N ALA A 22 -12.32 19.99 -17.37
CA ALA A 22 -13.47 20.06 -18.28
C ALA A 22 -13.82 21.49 -18.75
N ARG A 23 -13.26 22.53 -18.12
CA ARG A 23 -13.66 23.95 -18.34
C ARG A 23 -12.51 24.85 -18.77
N CYS A 24 -11.29 24.32 -18.84
CA CYS A 24 -10.09 25.08 -19.15
C CYS A 24 -9.29 24.39 -20.24
N ALA A 25 -8.69 25.19 -21.14
CA ALA A 25 -7.76 24.69 -22.15
C ALA A 25 -6.46 24.14 -21.54
N GLU A 26 -6.02 24.74 -20.42
CA GLU A 26 -4.86 24.31 -19.63
C GLU A 26 -5.18 24.41 -18.14
N VAL A 27 -4.72 23.45 -17.35
CA VAL A 27 -4.88 23.47 -15.88
C VAL A 27 -3.52 23.28 -15.23
N THR A 28 -3.16 24.18 -14.32
CA THR A 28 -2.04 23.96 -13.40
C THR A 28 -2.59 23.57 -12.03
N VAL A 29 -2.18 22.40 -11.53
CA VAL A 29 -2.44 21.91 -10.17
C VAL A 29 -1.17 22.08 -9.35
N VAL A 30 -1.22 22.94 -8.34
CA VAL A 30 -0.13 23.21 -7.40
C VAL A 30 -0.28 22.33 -6.17
N VAL A 31 0.70 21.45 -5.95
CA VAL A 31 0.82 20.56 -4.80
C VAL A 31 1.79 21.20 -3.81
N ALA A 32 1.26 21.75 -2.72
CA ALA A 32 2.03 22.53 -1.74
C ALA A 32 1.92 21.97 -0.31
N PRO A 33 2.60 20.85 -0.01
CA PRO A 33 2.64 20.26 1.33
C PRO A 33 3.76 20.86 2.17
N SER A 34 3.69 20.65 3.49
CA SER A 34 4.84 20.85 4.37
C SER A 34 5.79 19.65 4.35
N ARG A 35 7.08 19.87 4.59
CA ARG A 35 8.09 18.84 4.82
C ARG A 35 7.84 17.99 6.07
N ARG A 36 6.97 18.44 6.98
CA ARG A 36 6.62 17.68 8.20
C ARG A 36 5.64 16.54 7.94
N GLU A 37 4.87 16.62 6.85
CA GLU A 37 3.81 15.67 6.53
C GLU A 37 4.38 14.31 6.09
N SER A 38 3.77 13.21 6.56
CA SER A 38 4.31 11.85 6.38
C SER A 38 4.28 11.32 4.94
N ILE A 39 3.39 11.83 4.10
CA ILE A 39 3.39 11.51 2.66
C ILE A 39 4.31 12.53 2.00
N PRO A 40 5.35 12.15 1.25
CA PRO A 40 6.25 13.12 0.62
C PRO A 40 5.65 13.80 -0.63
N LEU A 41 6.12 15.00 -0.98
CA LEU A 41 5.69 15.70 -2.19
C LEU A 41 5.85 14.87 -3.49
N PRO A 42 6.99 14.21 -3.76
CA PRO A 42 7.14 13.41 -4.98
C PRO A 42 6.05 12.35 -5.13
N LEU A 43 5.72 11.66 -4.03
CA LEU A 43 4.72 10.60 -4.03
C LEU A 43 3.32 11.13 -4.35
N ARG A 44 2.94 12.29 -3.80
CA ARG A 44 1.67 12.95 -4.14
C ARG A 44 1.58 13.31 -5.63
N LEU A 45 2.67 13.84 -6.18
CA LEU A 45 2.74 14.21 -7.60
C LEU A 45 2.61 12.98 -8.50
N ASP A 46 3.30 11.88 -8.16
CA ASP A 46 3.24 10.64 -8.93
C ASP A 46 1.83 10.05 -8.94
N TRP A 47 1.15 10.03 -7.78
CA TRP A 47 -0.24 9.57 -7.69
C TRP A 47 -1.19 10.45 -8.51
N LEU A 48 -1.04 11.77 -8.45
CA LEU A 48 -1.88 12.68 -9.21
C LEU A 48 -1.66 12.53 -10.72
N ARG A 49 -0.41 12.42 -11.17
CA ARG A 49 -0.07 12.18 -12.58
C ARG A 49 -0.59 10.85 -13.08
N GLU A 50 -0.48 9.80 -12.28
CA GLU A 50 -0.99 8.47 -12.64
C GLU A 50 -2.51 8.51 -12.83
N VAL A 51 -3.27 9.10 -11.89
CA VAL A 51 -4.74 9.14 -11.96
C VAL A 51 -5.25 10.04 -13.09
N HIS A 52 -4.52 11.10 -13.43
CA HIS A 52 -4.91 12.09 -14.44
C HIS A 52 -4.10 11.96 -15.75
N ALA A 53 -3.59 10.75 -16.04
CA ALA A 53 -2.81 10.49 -17.25
C ALA A 53 -3.58 10.79 -18.56
N ASP A 54 -4.91 10.62 -18.52
CA ASP A 54 -5.80 10.87 -19.67
C ASP A 54 -6.16 12.35 -19.87
N THR A 55 -5.66 13.25 -19.01
CA THR A 55 -5.86 14.69 -19.13
C THR A 55 -4.51 15.41 -19.30
N PRO A 56 -3.84 15.28 -20.47
CA PRO A 56 -2.48 15.80 -20.68
C PRO A 56 -2.37 17.33 -20.59
N TRP A 57 -3.48 18.06 -20.68
CA TRP A 57 -3.54 19.52 -20.47
C TRP A 57 -3.58 19.92 -18.98
N VAL A 58 -3.59 18.93 -18.07
CA VAL A 58 -3.47 19.15 -16.63
C VAL A 58 -2.02 18.91 -16.21
N ARG A 59 -1.34 20.00 -15.84
CA ARG A 59 0.04 19.99 -15.37
C ARG A 59 0.09 19.97 -13.84
N PHE A 60 0.87 19.05 -13.29
CA PHE A 60 1.12 18.92 -11.85
C PHE A 60 2.49 19.47 -11.46
N VAL A 61 2.49 20.52 -10.63
CA VAL A 61 3.69 21.15 -10.09
C VAL A 61 3.72 21.11 -8.58
N GLY A 62 4.92 21.07 -8.01
CA GLY A 62 5.10 20.93 -6.58
C GLY A 62 6.17 21.83 -6.00
N ARG A 63 5.87 22.40 -4.85
CA ARG A 63 6.81 23.12 -3.98
C ARG A 63 6.49 22.80 -2.53
N TYR A 64 7.51 22.65 -1.70
CA TYR A 64 7.27 22.57 -0.26
C TYR A 64 6.89 23.94 0.26
N ASP A 65 5.88 23.97 1.12
CA ASP A 65 5.38 25.16 1.78
C ASP A 65 5.37 24.90 3.29
N ASP A 66 6.38 25.43 3.98
CA ASP A 66 6.57 25.27 5.43
C ASP A 66 6.13 26.50 6.23
N HIS A 67 5.47 27.47 5.57
CA HIS A 67 4.90 28.63 6.25
C HIS A 67 3.76 28.20 7.19
N PRO A 68 3.54 28.92 8.31
CA PRO A 68 2.40 28.69 9.19
C PRO A 68 1.09 28.93 8.43
N VAL A 69 0.00 28.27 8.84
CA VAL A 69 -1.32 28.50 8.24
C VAL A 69 -2.07 29.50 9.10
N ASP A 70 -2.24 30.73 8.62
CA ASP A 70 -3.10 31.75 9.23
C ASP A 70 -3.85 32.49 8.13
N TYR A 71 -5.16 32.27 8.06
CA TYR A 71 -6.02 32.88 7.04
C TYR A 71 -6.41 34.33 7.37
N ALA A 72 -6.14 34.81 8.58
CA ALA A 72 -6.38 36.18 9.00
C ALA A 72 -5.15 37.09 8.78
N ASP A 73 -3.94 36.53 8.66
CA ASP A 73 -2.71 37.27 8.45
C ASP A 73 -2.39 37.48 6.96
N PRO A 74 -2.40 38.73 6.44
CA PRO A 74 -2.06 39.01 5.05
C PRO A 74 -0.61 38.64 4.68
N ALA A 75 0.34 38.72 5.60
CA ALA A 75 1.75 38.39 5.32
C ALA A 75 1.94 36.88 5.15
N VAL A 76 1.22 36.08 5.93
CA VAL A 76 1.18 34.61 5.77
C VAL A 76 0.58 34.23 4.42
N TRP A 77 -0.52 34.88 4.04
CA TRP A 77 -1.10 34.73 2.70
C TRP A 77 -0.13 35.06 1.58
N ASP A 78 0.60 36.17 1.69
CA ASP A 78 1.54 36.61 0.68
C ASP A 78 2.72 35.64 0.54
N ALA A 79 3.18 35.06 1.66
CA ALA A 79 4.20 34.02 1.68
C ALA A 79 3.72 32.75 0.95
N HIS A 80 2.52 32.25 1.25
CA HIS A 80 1.91 31.13 0.51
C HIS A 80 1.75 31.44 -0.98
N CYS A 81 1.26 32.64 -1.33
CA CYS A 81 1.08 33.04 -2.73
C CYS A 81 2.42 33.16 -3.47
N ALA A 82 3.51 33.55 -2.80
CA ALA A 82 4.85 33.54 -3.40
C ALA A 82 5.26 32.12 -3.80
N VAL A 83 5.05 31.13 -2.93
CA VAL A 83 5.31 29.71 -3.23
C VAL A 83 4.48 29.24 -4.42
N PHE A 84 3.18 29.58 -4.45
CA PHE A 84 2.29 29.17 -5.52
C PHE A 84 2.65 29.82 -6.86
N ARG A 85 3.03 31.11 -6.86
CA ARG A 85 3.50 31.81 -8.07
C ARG A 85 4.79 31.20 -8.60
N GLU A 86 5.74 30.87 -7.74
CA GLU A 86 6.97 30.20 -8.14
C GLU A 86 6.67 28.82 -8.78
N ALA A 87 5.73 28.06 -8.20
CA ALA A 87 5.34 26.76 -8.72
C ALA A 87 4.62 26.87 -10.08
N VAL A 88 3.72 27.85 -10.24
CA VAL A 88 2.95 28.07 -11.46
C VAL A 88 3.85 28.57 -12.59
N GLY A 89 4.77 29.47 -12.30
CA GLY A 89 5.62 30.17 -13.27
C GLY A 89 5.03 31.52 -13.69
N SER A 90 5.51 32.08 -14.81
CA SER A 90 5.17 33.42 -15.29
C SER A 90 3.87 33.52 -16.11
N GLY A 91 3.13 32.42 -16.29
CA GLY A 91 1.87 32.42 -17.04
C GLY A 91 0.74 33.11 -16.26
N PRO A 92 -0.25 33.71 -16.95
CA PRO A 92 -1.43 34.26 -16.29
C PRO A 92 -2.26 33.16 -15.63
N VAL A 93 -3.02 33.52 -14.59
CA VAL A 93 -3.99 32.64 -13.96
C VAL A 93 -5.38 33.24 -14.17
N ASP A 94 -6.14 32.70 -15.12
CA ASP A 94 -7.46 33.25 -15.47
C ASP A 94 -8.54 32.88 -14.44
N ALA A 95 -8.42 31.70 -13.83
CA ALA A 95 -9.38 31.19 -12.87
C ALA A 95 -8.73 30.33 -11.77
N VAL A 96 -9.27 30.40 -10.56
CA VAL A 96 -8.90 29.56 -9.41
C VAL A 96 -10.09 28.68 -9.03
N PHE A 97 -9.89 27.37 -9.10
CA PHE A 97 -10.88 26.37 -8.74
C PHE A 97 -10.63 25.89 -7.31
N SER A 98 -11.66 25.93 -6.46
CA SER A 98 -11.58 25.47 -5.07
C SER A 98 -12.93 24.95 -4.57
N SER A 99 -12.90 24.01 -3.63
CA SER A 99 -14.07 23.63 -2.83
C SER A 99 -14.12 24.36 -1.49
N GLU A 100 -13.05 25.07 -1.12
CA GLU A 100 -12.90 25.75 0.16
C GLU A 100 -13.19 27.24 0.06
N ALA A 101 -13.72 27.84 1.14
CA ALA A 101 -14.05 29.27 1.20
C ALA A 101 -12.85 30.19 0.90
N TYR A 102 -11.64 29.76 1.28
CA TYR A 102 -10.41 30.53 1.00
C TYR A 102 -10.14 30.70 -0.50
N GLY A 103 -10.79 29.91 -1.36
CA GLY A 103 -10.60 29.97 -2.82
C GLY A 103 -10.93 31.34 -3.41
N VAL A 104 -11.87 32.08 -2.82
CA VAL A 104 -12.21 33.45 -3.25
C VAL A 104 -11.04 34.39 -3.04
N GLU A 105 -10.41 34.34 -1.87
CA GLU A 105 -9.30 35.22 -1.54
C GLU A 105 -8.02 34.83 -2.28
N LEU A 106 -7.80 33.54 -2.52
CA LEU A 106 -6.72 33.07 -3.38
C LEU A 106 -6.90 33.59 -4.81
N ALA A 107 -8.12 33.53 -5.37
CA ALA A 107 -8.41 34.06 -6.70
C ALA A 107 -8.10 35.56 -6.79
N ARG A 108 -8.53 36.34 -5.77
CA ARG A 108 -8.26 37.78 -5.69
C ARG A 108 -6.75 38.09 -5.74
N ARG A 109 -5.91 37.33 -5.01
CA ARG A 109 -4.45 37.54 -5.00
C ARG A 109 -3.74 37.15 -6.30
N PHE A 110 -4.41 36.38 -7.15
CA PHE A 110 -3.93 35.98 -8.47
C PHE A 110 -4.58 36.78 -9.61
N ASP A 111 -5.41 37.78 -9.28
CA ASP A 111 -6.22 38.55 -10.25
C ASP A 111 -7.05 37.63 -11.16
N ALA A 112 -7.62 36.58 -10.56
CA ALA A 112 -8.29 35.47 -11.24
C ALA A 112 -9.77 35.39 -10.87
N VAL A 113 -10.56 34.73 -11.72
CA VAL A 113 -11.96 34.42 -11.43
C VAL A 113 -12.06 33.28 -10.40
N PRO A 114 -12.77 33.45 -9.27
CA PRO A 114 -13.02 32.35 -8.35
C PRO A 114 -14.08 31.40 -8.90
N VAL A 115 -13.78 30.10 -8.93
CA VAL A 115 -14.71 29.04 -9.34
C VAL A 115 -14.89 28.06 -8.19
N SER A 116 -16.06 28.08 -7.56
CA SER A 116 -16.41 27.15 -6.49
C SER A 116 -16.93 25.82 -7.07
N VAL A 117 -16.42 24.70 -6.55
CA VAL A 117 -16.84 23.34 -6.96
C VAL A 117 -17.20 22.52 -5.73
N ASP A 118 -18.45 22.06 -5.64
CA ASP A 118 -18.97 21.23 -4.53
C ASP A 118 -18.56 21.73 -3.12
N PRO A 119 -18.81 23.01 -2.77
CA PRO A 119 -18.33 23.59 -1.51
C PRO A 119 -18.91 22.90 -0.26
N ASP A 120 -20.13 22.35 -0.37
CA ASP A 120 -20.80 21.59 0.68
C ASP A 120 -20.39 20.11 0.72
N ARG A 121 -19.51 19.67 -0.20
CA ARG A 121 -19.06 18.27 -0.35
C ARG A 121 -20.22 17.27 -0.46
N ARG A 122 -21.30 17.65 -1.14
CA ARG A 122 -22.50 16.80 -1.30
C ARG A 122 -22.26 15.67 -2.29
N ALA A 123 -21.53 15.95 -3.37
CA ALA A 123 -21.21 14.95 -4.39
C ALA A 123 -20.09 14.02 -3.91
N THR A 124 -19.08 14.57 -3.21
CA THR A 124 -17.94 13.81 -2.68
C THR A 124 -17.70 14.11 -1.19
N PRO A 125 -18.43 13.45 -0.26
CA PRO A 125 -18.35 13.71 1.17
C PRO A 125 -17.09 13.07 1.80
N VAL A 126 -15.92 13.63 1.48
CA VAL A 126 -14.62 13.16 1.99
C VAL A 126 -13.65 14.33 2.17
N SER A 127 -12.73 14.20 3.12
CA SER A 127 -11.66 15.16 3.36
C SER A 127 -10.34 14.45 3.64
N GLY A 128 -9.22 15.14 3.42
CA GLY A 128 -7.90 14.61 3.76
C GLY A 128 -7.79 14.25 5.24
N THR A 129 -8.34 15.08 6.13
CA THR A 129 -8.36 14.82 7.58
C THR A 129 -9.18 13.57 7.93
N ALA A 130 -10.37 13.39 7.34
CA ALA A 130 -11.20 12.21 7.58
C ALA A 130 -10.52 10.93 7.08
N VAL A 131 -9.88 10.99 5.91
CA VAL A 131 -9.09 9.89 5.37
C VAL A 131 -7.91 9.54 6.28
N ARG A 132 -7.16 10.53 6.80
CA ARG A 132 -6.04 10.26 7.70
C ARG A 132 -6.49 9.71 9.06
N ALA A 133 -7.64 10.14 9.55
CA ALA A 133 -8.21 9.63 10.81
C ALA A 133 -8.63 8.16 10.69
N ASP A 134 -9.25 7.77 9.57
CA ASP A 134 -9.63 6.38 9.30
C ASP A 134 -9.56 6.08 7.78
N PRO A 135 -8.39 5.65 7.28
CA PRO A 135 -8.24 5.26 5.88
C PRO A 135 -9.16 4.11 5.48
N ALA A 136 -9.44 3.17 6.40
CA ALA A 136 -10.25 1.98 6.12
C ALA A 136 -11.72 2.36 5.88
N ALA A 137 -12.31 3.23 6.71
CA ALA A 137 -13.68 3.72 6.51
C ALA A 137 -13.83 4.55 5.22
N HIS A 138 -12.75 5.17 4.75
CA HIS A 138 -12.75 6.03 3.56
C HIS A 138 -12.12 5.35 2.32
N TRP A 139 -11.90 4.04 2.35
CA TRP A 139 -11.14 3.30 1.33
C TRP A 139 -11.66 3.51 -0.10
N ARG A 140 -13.00 3.55 -0.25
CA ARG A 140 -13.66 3.77 -1.55
C ARG A 140 -13.31 5.12 -2.19
N TRP A 141 -12.89 6.09 -1.40
CA TRP A 141 -12.54 7.44 -1.87
C TRP A 141 -11.07 7.60 -2.25
N LEU A 142 -10.25 6.57 -2.03
CA LEU A 142 -8.84 6.55 -2.40
C LEU A 142 -8.66 6.00 -3.81
N SER A 143 -7.73 6.58 -4.56
CA SER A 143 -7.30 6.06 -5.85
C SER A 143 -6.41 4.82 -5.69
N PRO A 144 -6.27 3.96 -6.71
CA PRO A 144 -5.42 2.77 -6.64
C PRO A 144 -3.98 3.01 -6.14
N PRO A 145 -3.23 4.03 -6.60
CA PRO A 145 -1.88 4.24 -6.11
C PRO A 145 -1.84 4.73 -4.64
N ALA A 146 -2.85 5.48 -4.19
CA ALA A 146 -2.98 5.83 -2.78
C ALA A 146 -3.30 4.60 -1.93
N ARG A 147 -4.26 3.76 -2.34
CA ARG A 147 -4.60 2.49 -1.66
C ARG A 147 -3.37 1.60 -1.46
N ALA A 148 -2.53 1.47 -2.48
CA ALA A 148 -1.31 0.66 -2.42
C ALA A 148 -0.32 1.11 -1.33
N TRP A 149 -0.35 2.39 -0.96
CA TRP A 149 0.45 2.95 0.12
C TRP A 149 -0.19 2.77 1.50
N PHE A 150 -1.52 2.89 1.60
CA PHE A 150 -2.23 2.71 2.87
C PHE A 150 -2.43 1.25 3.26
N VAL A 151 -2.43 0.31 2.31
CA VAL A 151 -2.84 -1.07 2.61
C VAL A 151 -1.96 -1.73 3.67
N ARG A 152 -2.59 -2.38 4.64
CA ARG A 152 -1.92 -3.18 5.66
C ARG A 152 -1.70 -4.58 5.12
N ARG A 153 -0.44 -4.91 4.81
CA ARG A 153 -0.05 -6.27 4.39
C ARG A 153 0.04 -7.17 5.61
N VAL A 154 -0.73 -8.25 5.63
CA VAL A 154 -0.69 -9.33 6.63
C VAL A 154 -0.13 -10.57 5.95
N VAL A 155 1.05 -11.00 6.37
CA VAL A 155 1.73 -12.13 5.74
C VAL A 155 1.52 -13.38 6.58
N VAL A 156 0.96 -14.42 5.96
CA VAL A 156 0.86 -15.75 6.56
C VAL A 156 2.10 -16.55 6.15
N VAL A 157 2.82 -17.09 7.12
CA VAL A 157 4.03 -17.89 6.91
C VAL A 157 3.98 -19.16 7.75
N GLY A 158 4.69 -20.18 7.31
CA GLY A 158 4.84 -21.42 8.06
C GLY A 158 5.45 -22.51 7.21
N ALA A 159 5.78 -23.63 7.86
CA ALA A 159 6.31 -24.79 7.16
C ALA A 159 5.29 -25.39 6.19
N GLU A 160 5.74 -26.26 5.29
CA GLU A 160 4.83 -26.96 4.39
C GLU A 160 3.72 -27.71 5.14
N SER A 161 2.54 -27.75 4.54
CA SER A 161 1.38 -28.45 5.07
C SER A 161 1.05 -28.07 6.54
N THR A 162 1.26 -26.80 6.91
CA THR A 162 0.80 -26.24 8.20
C THR A 162 -0.47 -25.38 8.07
N GLY A 163 -1.02 -25.30 6.86
CA GLY A 163 -2.27 -24.59 6.57
C GLY A 163 -2.11 -23.10 6.26
N THR A 164 -0.93 -22.66 5.80
CA THR A 164 -0.63 -21.27 5.40
C THR A 164 -1.62 -20.77 4.35
N THR A 165 -1.70 -21.44 3.19
CA THR A 165 -2.64 -21.11 2.10
C THR A 165 -4.10 -21.17 2.56
N THR A 166 -4.47 -22.20 3.32
CA THR A 166 -5.84 -22.34 3.86
C THR A 166 -6.19 -21.17 4.77
N MET A 167 -5.26 -20.72 5.61
CA MET A 167 -5.45 -19.59 6.50
C MET A 167 -5.51 -18.26 5.72
N ALA A 168 -4.63 -18.08 4.73
CA ALA A 168 -4.63 -16.88 3.89
C ALA A 168 -5.98 -16.71 3.16
N ALA A 169 -6.47 -17.77 2.52
CA ALA A 169 -7.76 -17.77 1.85
C ALA A 169 -8.95 -17.56 2.82
N ALA A 170 -8.93 -18.23 3.98
CA ALA A 170 -9.99 -18.07 4.99
C ALA A 170 -10.06 -16.64 5.55
N LEU A 171 -8.90 -16.02 5.80
CA LEU A 171 -8.80 -14.65 6.29
C LEU A 171 -9.27 -13.64 5.23
N ALA A 172 -8.88 -13.85 3.98
CA ALA A 172 -9.36 -13.03 2.86
C ALA A 172 -10.88 -13.12 2.70
N GLY A 173 -11.44 -14.33 2.82
CA GLY A 173 -12.89 -14.55 2.82
C GLY A 173 -13.60 -13.87 3.99
N HIS A 174 -13.00 -13.88 5.19
CA HIS A 174 -13.56 -13.21 6.37
C HIS A 174 -13.67 -11.69 6.18
N TYR A 175 -12.64 -11.04 5.63
CA TYR A 175 -12.61 -9.59 5.41
C TYR A 175 -13.20 -9.13 4.07
N GLY A 176 -13.58 -10.06 3.19
CA GLY A 176 -14.00 -9.73 1.82
C GLY A 176 -12.91 -9.01 1.03
N THR A 177 -11.64 -9.37 1.24
CA THR A 177 -10.48 -8.74 0.59
C THR A 177 -9.74 -9.73 -0.33
N SER A 178 -8.76 -9.23 -1.08
CA SER A 178 -7.89 -10.05 -1.93
C SER A 178 -6.79 -10.72 -1.10
N TRP A 179 -6.28 -11.84 -1.61
CA TRP A 179 -5.02 -12.42 -1.14
C TRP A 179 -4.11 -12.80 -2.31
N VAL A 180 -2.81 -12.88 -2.01
CA VAL A 180 -1.77 -13.26 -2.98
C VAL A 180 -1.30 -14.67 -2.65
N PRO A 181 -1.42 -15.64 -3.57
CA PRO A 181 -0.94 -17.00 -3.36
C PRO A 181 0.59 -17.08 -3.39
N GLU A 182 1.13 -18.14 -2.77
CA GLU A 182 2.56 -18.45 -2.80
C GLU A 182 3.03 -18.74 -4.23
N TYR A 183 3.85 -17.86 -4.81
CA TYR A 183 4.39 -18.06 -6.15
C TYR A 183 5.37 -19.24 -6.24
N GLY A 184 6.06 -19.59 -5.13
CA GLY A 184 6.95 -20.76 -5.10
C GLY A 184 6.25 -22.04 -5.55
N ARG A 185 5.00 -22.25 -5.12
CA ARG A 185 4.14 -23.37 -5.54
C ARG A 185 3.85 -23.35 -7.03
N GLU A 186 3.54 -22.17 -7.58
CA GLU A 186 3.29 -22.00 -9.00
C GLU A 186 4.53 -22.33 -9.83
N LEU A 187 5.71 -21.85 -9.39
CA LEU A 187 6.97 -22.16 -10.06
C LEU A 187 7.29 -23.66 -10.01
N THR A 188 7.09 -24.33 -8.87
CA THR A 188 7.22 -25.80 -8.77
C THR A 188 6.36 -26.51 -9.81
N ALA A 189 5.08 -26.15 -9.90
CA ALA A 189 4.14 -26.78 -10.83
C ALA A 189 4.56 -26.56 -12.30
N ARG A 190 4.98 -25.34 -12.65
CA ARG A 190 5.48 -25.01 -14.00
C ARG A 190 6.74 -25.81 -14.34
N LYS A 191 7.69 -25.93 -13.41
CA LYS A 191 8.93 -26.70 -13.61
C LYS A 191 8.66 -28.19 -13.76
N LEU A 192 7.76 -28.75 -12.94
CA LEU A 192 7.34 -30.14 -13.05
C LEU A 192 6.65 -30.43 -14.39
N ALA A 193 5.74 -29.56 -14.84
CA ALA A 193 5.09 -29.71 -16.14
C ALA A 193 6.12 -29.75 -17.29
N ARG A 194 7.08 -28.82 -17.29
CA ARG A 194 8.18 -28.78 -18.28
C ARG A 194 9.14 -29.97 -18.19
N LEU A 195 9.29 -30.56 -17.02
CA LEU A 195 10.07 -31.79 -16.85
C LEU A 195 9.32 -32.98 -17.46
N ARG A 196 7.99 -33.07 -17.21
CA ARG A 196 7.13 -34.13 -17.74
C ARG A 196 7.00 -34.18 -19.26
N GLU A 197 7.21 -33.06 -19.94
CA GLU A 197 7.34 -33.02 -21.41
C GLU A 197 8.49 -33.89 -21.93
N ARG A 198 9.56 -34.07 -21.13
CA ARG A 198 10.75 -34.85 -21.48
C ARG A 198 10.82 -36.18 -20.75
N THR A 199 10.26 -36.23 -19.55
CA THR A 199 10.26 -37.41 -18.66
C THR A 199 8.88 -37.54 -18.03
N PRO A 200 7.91 -38.20 -18.70
CA PRO A 200 6.50 -38.23 -18.27
C PRO A 200 6.28 -38.74 -16.84
N GLU A 201 7.14 -39.64 -16.36
CA GLU A 201 7.09 -40.22 -15.00
C GLU A 201 7.71 -39.31 -13.92
N ALA A 202 8.22 -38.13 -14.28
CA ALA A 202 8.83 -37.23 -13.32
C ALA A 202 7.85 -36.79 -12.23
N THR A 203 8.39 -36.71 -11.03
CA THR A 203 7.73 -36.30 -9.80
C THR A 203 8.27 -34.97 -9.30
N VAL A 204 7.66 -34.39 -8.26
CA VAL A 204 8.19 -33.16 -7.65
C VAL A 204 9.62 -33.34 -7.12
N PHE A 205 10.01 -34.55 -6.73
CA PHE A 205 11.36 -34.85 -6.24
C PHE A 205 12.44 -34.75 -7.33
N ASP A 206 12.04 -34.77 -8.60
CA ASP A 206 12.94 -34.60 -9.74
C ASP A 206 13.10 -33.11 -10.12
N VAL A 207 12.34 -32.21 -9.49
CA VAL A 207 12.43 -30.76 -9.73
C VAL A 207 13.61 -30.19 -8.95
N THR A 208 14.61 -29.71 -9.68
CA THR A 208 15.75 -29.00 -9.10
C THR A 208 15.43 -27.53 -8.86
N TRP A 209 16.05 -26.94 -7.84
CA TRP A 209 15.98 -25.51 -7.54
C TRP A 209 17.39 -24.91 -7.53
N ASP A 210 17.54 -23.71 -8.08
CA ASP A 210 18.78 -22.94 -8.10
C ASP A 210 18.54 -21.50 -7.58
N PRO A 211 19.60 -20.71 -7.35
CA PRO A 211 19.44 -19.33 -6.86
C PRO A 211 18.59 -18.41 -7.75
N ASP A 212 18.57 -18.61 -9.07
CA ASP A 212 17.77 -17.78 -9.99
C ASP A 212 16.27 -18.06 -9.86
N ASP A 213 15.90 -19.27 -9.48
CA ASP A 213 14.51 -19.59 -9.15
C ASP A 213 14.03 -18.78 -7.94
N PHE A 214 14.81 -18.70 -6.85
CA PHE A 214 14.42 -17.94 -5.65
C PHE A 214 14.33 -16.43 -5.92
N ARG A 215 15.24 -15.89 -6.74
CA ARG A 215 15.13 -14.50 -7.24
C ARG A 215 13.85 -14.28 -8.03
N THR A 216 13.49 -15.24 -8.87
CA THR A 216 12.23 -15.20 -9.63
C THR A 216 11.04 -15.24 -8.68
N VAL A 217 11.04 -16.11 -7.66
CA VAL A 217 9.97 -16.17 -6.66
C VAL A 217 9.78 -14.83 -5.96
N VAL A 218 10.87 -14.21 -5.48
CA VAL A 218 10.79 -12.89 -4.83
C VAL A 218 10.20 -11.84 -5.77
N ARG A 219 10.69 -11.76 -7.01
CA ARG A 219 10.24 -10.74 -7.97
C ARG A 219 8.75 -10.89 -8.29
N GLU A 220 8.32 -12.09 -8.63
CA GLU A 220 6.94 -12.34 -9.05
C GLU A 220 5.96 -12.23 -7.88
N GLN A 221 6.35 -12.72 -6.69
CA GLN A 221 5.56 -12.56 -5.47
C GLN A 221 5.34 -11.07 -5.17
N GLN A 222 6.40 -10.25 -5.15
CA GLN A 222 6.28 -8.82 -4.87
C GLN A 222 5.49 -8.07 -5.94
N ALA A 223 5.63 -8.44 -7.21
CA ALA A 223 4.83 -7.86 -8.28
C ALA A 223 3.33 -8.15 -8.08
N ALA A 224 2.98 -9.38 -7.70
CA ALA A 224 1.61 -9.76 -7.39
C ALA A 224 1.07 -9.04 -6.14
N GLU A 225 1.89 -8.89 -5.09
CA GLU A 225 1.56 -8.09 -3.91
C GLU A 225 1.31 -6.63 -4.23
N ASP A 226 2.15 -6.01 -5.05
CA ASP A 226 2.02 -4.60 -5.42
C ASP A 226 0.81 -4.36 -6.34
N ALA A 227 0.49 -5.31 -7.21
CA ALA A 227 -0.73 -5.29 -8.00
C ALA A 227 -1.99 -5.44 -7.12
N ALA A 228 -1.99 -6.40 -6.19
CA ALA A 228 -3.12 -6.63 -5.29
C ALA A 228 -3.32 -5.48 -4.29
N ALA A 229 -2.24 -4.81 -3.87
CA ALA A 229 -2.30 -3.64 -2.99
C ALA A 229 -3.11 -2.47 -3.56
N ARG A 230 -3.19 -2.37 -4.90
CA ARG A 230 -3.94 -1.32 -5.60
C ARG A 230 -5.45 -1.54 -5.61
N THR A 231 -5.88 -2.80 -5.51
CA THR A 231 -7.29 -3.20 -5.74
C THR A 231 -7.94 -3.91 -4.55
N SER A 232 -7.14 -4.33 -3.56
CA SER A 232 -7.62 -4.93 -2.30
C SER A 232 -8.37 -3.93 -1.41
N GLY A 233 -8.95 -4.45 -0.33
CA GLY A 233 -9.44 -3.64 0.80
C GLY A 233 -8.28 -3.02 1.61
N PRO A 234 -8.58 -2.41 2.77
CA PRO A 234 -7.55 -1.83 3.65
C PRO A 234 -6.54 -2.83 4.20
N LEU A 235 -6.85 -4.13 4.09
CA LEU A 235 -6.01 -5.25 4.46
C LEU A 235 -5.75 -6.11 3.22
N LEU A 236 -4.49 -6.46 2.98
CA LEU A 236 -4.08 -7.43 1.95
C LEU A 236 -3.43 -8.63 2.64
N VAL A 237 -3.91 -9.84 2.35
CA VAL A 237 -3.32 -11.07 2.87
C VAL A 237 -2.32 -11.65 1.88
N CYS A 238 -1.10 -11.94 2.30
CA CYS A 238 -0.08 -12.57 1.46
C CYS A 238 0.23 -13.96 2.01
N ASP A 239 0.07 -14.98 1.18
CA ASP A 239 0.58 -16.33 1.45
C ASP A 239 2.07 -16.33 1.11
N THR A 240 2.90 -16.25 2.15
CA THR A 240 4.36 -16.07 2.12
C THR A 240 4.83 -14.68 1.66
N ASP A 241 6.12 -14.42 1.83
CA ASP A 241 6.84 -13.23 1.37
C ASP A 241 8.32 -13.58 1.10
N ALA A 242 9.14 -12.56 0.78
CA ALA A 242 10.57 -12.77 0.54
C ALA A 242 11.36 -13.33 1.75
N ARG A 243 10.89 -13.13 3.00
CA ARG A 243 11.53 -13.78 4.16
C ARG A 243 11.25 -15.27 4.19
N ALA A 244 10.02 -15.67 3.87
CA ALA A 244 9.68 -17.07 3.71
C ALA A 244 10.48 -17.70 2.56
N THR A 245 10.63 -16.99 1.44
CA THR A 245 11.49 -17.44 0.33
C THR A 245 12.94 -17.64 0.78
N ALA A 246 13.48 -16.78 1.65
CA ALA A 246 14.83 -16.97 2.20
C ALA A 246 14.95 -18.24 3.06
N VAL A 247 13.95 -18.55 3.88
CA VAL A 247 13.91 -19.79 4.67
C VAL A 247 13.83 -21.02 3.76
N TRP A 248 13.06 -20.94 2.67
CA TRP A 248 13.01 -21.99 1.65
C TRP A 248 14.34 -22.15 0.90
N GLU A 249 14.97 -21.06 0.48
CA GLU A 249 16.29 -21.10 -0.19
C GLU A 249 17.35 -21.75 0.71
N GLU A 250 17.37 -21.41 2.01
CA GLU A 250 18.22 -22.06 3.00
C GLU A 250 17.96 -23.57 3.10
N ARG A 251 16.69 -23.99 3.04
CA ARG A 251 16.33 -25.41 3.06
C ARG A 251 16.77 -26.15 1.79
N TYR A 252 16.66 -25.56 0.61
CA TYR A 252 17.00 -26.21 -0.65
C TYR A 252 18.50 -26.18 -0.93
N LEU A 253 19.18 -25.08 -0.61
CA LEU A 253 20.56 -24.80 -1.03
C LEU A 253 21.56 -24.74 0.14
N GLY A 254 21.10 -24.93 1.38
CA GLY A 254 21.91 -24.87 2.60
C GLY A 254 22.20 -23.45 3.11
N SER A 255 21.90 -22.42 2.33
CA SER A 255 21.98 -21.00 2.73
C SER A 255 21.05 -20.16 1.87
N ALA A 256 20.63 -19.00 2.38
CA ALA A 256 19.88 -18.02 1.59
C ALA A 256 20.80 -16.91 1.09
N SER A 257 20.60 -16.48 -0.15
CA SER A 257 21.40 -15.46 -0.81
C SER A 257 21.16 -14.07 -0.19
N GLY A 258 22.18 -13.22 -0.25
CA GLY A 258 22.10 -11.84 0.23
C GLY A 258 21.02 -11.02 -0.51
N GLU A 259 20.80 -11.31 -1.79
CA GLU A 259 19.80 -10.64 -2.62
C GLU A 259 18.36 -10.97 -2.19
N VAL A 260 18.05 -12.25 -1.95
CA VAL A 260 16.72 -12.68 -1.46
C VAL A 260 16.44 -12.09 -0.09
N ARG A 261 17.43 -12.10 0.82
CA ARG A 261 17.30 -11.49 2.16
C ARG A 261 17.11 -9.97 2.09
N ALA A 262 17.87 -9.28 1.24
CA ALA A 262 17.78 -7.83 1.08
C ALA A 262 16.43 -7.37 0.50
N ALA A 263 15.74 -8.24 -0.24
CA ALA A 263 14.43 -7.95 -0.79
C ALA A 263 13.29 -8.00 0.25
N ALA A 264 13.53 -8.48 1.47
CA ALA A 264 12.53 -8.56 2.52
C ALA A 264 11.95 -7.18 2.89
N ARG A 265 10.63 -7.03 2.74
CA ARG A 265 9.89 -5.84 3.14
C ARG A 265 9.41 -5.97 4.59
N ARG A 266 8.89 -4.88 5.17
CA ARG A 266 8.25 -4.89 6.48
C ARG A 266 6.72 -4.89 6.30
N PRO A 267 6.03 -6.02 6.49
CA PRO A 267 4.58 -6.03 6.53
C PRO A 267 4.08 -5.43 7.84
N ALA A 268 2.75 -5.32 7.97
CA ALA A 268 2.11 -4.82 9.16
C ALA A 268 1.98 -5.89 10.27
N LEU A 269 1.87 -7.16 9.87
CA LEU A 269 1.70 -8.29 10.78
C LEU A 269 2.17 -9.58 10.09
N TYR A 270 2.85 -10.45 10.86
CA TYR A 270 3.07 -11.85 10.49
C TYR A 270 2.13 -12.77 11.27
N LEU A 271 1.55 -13.73 10.57
CA LEU A 271 0.79 -14.84 11.12
C LEU A 271 1.59 -16.13 10.88
N LEU A 272 2.20 -16.68 11.94
CA LEU A 272 3.01 -17.89 11.86
C LEU A 272 2.16 -19.13 12.15
N THR A 273 2.06 -20.06 11.21
CA THR A 273 1.32 -21.30 11.39
C THR A 273 2.18 -22.40 12.01
N ASP A 274 1.67 -23.05 13.06
CA ASP A 274 2.34 -24.20 13.69
C ASP A 274 1.98 -25.52 12.98
N HIS A 275 2.93 -26.46 12.99
CA HIS A 275 2.77 -27.82 12.51
C HIS A 275 2.06 -28.74 13.51
N ARG A 276 2.13 -28.45 14.80
CA ARG A 276 1.55 -29.29 15.86
C ARG A 276 0.02 -29.32 15.77
N GLY A 277 -0.54 -30.52 15.80
CA GLY A 277 -2.00 -30.73 15.74
C GLY A 277 -2.62 -30.52 14.36
N VAL A 278 -1.80 -30.36 13.31
CA VAL A 278 -2.26 -30.23 11.92
C VAL A 278 -1.80 -31.47 11.14
N PRO A 279 -2.73 -32.30 10.63
CA PRO A 279 -2.38 -33.46 9.80
C PRO A 279 -1.57 -33.03 8.58
N PHE A 280 -0.55 -33.82 8.23
CA PHE A 280 0.16 -33.63 6.98
C PHE A 280 -0.77 -34.01 5.80
N ALA A 281 -1.05 -33.03 4.95
CA ALA A 281 -1.73 -33.22 3.68
C ALA A 281 -0.71 -33.08 2.55
N ASP A 282 -0.51 -34.16 1.80
CA ASP A 282 0.31 -34.17 0.59
C ASP A 282 -0.58 -33.90 -0.62
N ASP A 283 -0.28 -32.82 -1.34
CA ASP A 283 -0.94 -32.41 -2.59
C ASP A 283 -0.11 -32.80 -3.83
N GLY A 284 0.93 -33.63 -3.65
CA GLY A 284 1.84 -34.09 -4.70
C GLY A 284 3.01 -33.13 -4.96
N LEU A 285 3.11 -32.03 -4.19
CA LEU A 285 4.18 -31.03 -4.31
C LEU A 285 5.01 -30.87 -3.01
N ARG A 286 4.89 -31.80 -2.06
CA ARG A 286 5.51 -31.70 -0.73
C ARG A 286 6.86 -32.42 -0.64
N ASP A 287 7.74 -31.90 0.21
CA ASP A 287 9.08 -32.46 0.45
C ASP A 287 9.01 -33.53 1.56
N GLY A 288 8.41 -33.22 2.71
CA GLY A 288 7.99 -34.25 3.67
C GLY A 288 7.69 -33.79 5.09
N GLU A 289 6.85 -34.56 5.79
CA GLU A 289 6.36 -34.24 7.14
C GLU A 289 7.49 -33.99 8.17
N HIS A 290 8.60 -34.72 8.06
CA HIS A 290 9.74 -34.66 8.98
C HIS A 290 10.41 -33.27 9.06
N LEU A 291 10.23 -32.42 8.04
CA LEU A 291 10.84 -31.09 7.96
C LEU A 291 10.07 -30.02 8.72
N ARG A 292 8.79 -30.27 9.01
CA ARG A 292 7.87 -29.25 9.53
C ARG A 292 8.33 -28.68 10.86
N ALA A 293 8.85 -29.53 11.74
CA ALA A 293 9.36 -29.10 13.04
C ALA A 293 10.57 -28.16 12.88
N TRP A 294 11.59 -28.57 12.12
CA TRP A 294 12.77 -27.75 11.87
C TRP A 294 12.41 -26.41 11.22
N MET A 295 11.58 -26.44 10.18
CA MET A 295 11.20 -25.24 9.44
C MET A 295 10.35 -24.29 10.29
N THR A 296 9.48 -24.81 11.17
CA THR A 296 8.74 -23.99 12.13
C THR A 296 9.69 -23.24 13.07
N GLU A 297 10.68 -23.93 13.66
CA GLU A 297 11.68 -23.26 14.50
C GLU A 297 12.51 -22.26 13.70
N ARG A 298 12.85 -22.57 12.44
CA ARG A 298 13.59 -21.66 11.58
C ARG A 298 12.82 -20.38 11.27
N PHE A 299 11.51 -20.48 11.04
CA PHE A 299 10.61 -19.33 10.92
C PHE A 299 10.53 -18.53 12.22
N ARG A 300 10.40 -19.18 13.38
CA ARG A 300 10.45 -18.47 14.68
C ARG A 300 11.75 -17.68 14.82
N ALA A 301 12.89 -18.27 14.47
CA ALA A 301 14.18 -17.59 14.50
C ALA A 301 14.30 -16.44 13.48
N GLU A 302 13.79 -16.61 12.25
CA GLU A 302 13.81 -15.56 11.22
C GLU A 302 12.94 -14.35 11.58
N LEU A 303 11.80 -14.60 12.23
CA LEU A 303 10.87 -13.57 12.66
C LEU A 303 11.25 -12.96 14.02
N ALA A 304 12.05 -13.64 14.82
CA ALA A 304 12.57 -13.11 16.07
C ALA A 304 13.40 -11.85 15.80
N GLY A 305 12.93 -10.70 16.28
CA GLY A 305 13.64 -9.42 16.12
C GLY A 305 13.49 -8.76 14.75
N CYS A 306 12.58 -9.23 13.87
CA CYS A 306 12.32 -8.56 12.59
C CYS A 306 11.67 -7.16 12.77
N GLY A 307 11.23 -6.84 13.98
CA GLY A 307 10.61 -5.56 14.34
C GLY A 307 9.20 -5.39 13.77
N VAL A 308 8.53 -6.50 13.45
CA VAL A 308 7.13 -6.57 13.02
C VAL A 308 6.38 -7.44 14.03
N PRO A 309 5.12 -7.12 14.40
CA PRO A 309 4.31 -8.00 15.22
C PRO A 309 4.17 -9.40 14.60
N VAL A 310 4.29 -10.44 15.43
CA VAL A 310 4.15 -11.84 15.02
C VAL A 310 3.12 -12.49 15.93
N VAL A 311 2.12 -13.14 15.34
CA VAL A 311 1.12 -13.92 16.07
C VAL A 311 1.20 -15.37 15.62
N GLU A 312 1.48 -16.26 16.56
CA GLU A 312 1.54 -17.69 16.30
C GLU A 312 0.15 -18.33 16.38
N LEU A 313 -0.16 -19.16 15.37
CA LEU A 313 -1.44 -19.80 15.15
C LEU A 313 -1.34 -21.30 15.46
N THR A 314 -1.82 -21.66 16.64
CA THR A 314 -1.88 -23.05 17.15
C THR A 314 -3.32 -23.51 17.38
N GLY A 315 -3.53 -24.82 17.41
CA GLY A 315 -4.85 -25.44 17.63
C GLY A 315 -5.60 -25.74 16.34
N SER A 316 -6.91 -25.95 16.47
CA SER A 316 -7.81 -26.22 15.35
C SER A 316 -7.87 -25.06 14.35
N HIS A 317 -8.35 -25.33 13.13
CA HIS A 317 -8.50 -24.29 12.11
C HIS A 317 -9.38 -23.11 12.60
N ALA A 318 -10.48 -23.40 13.30
CA ALA A 318 -11.38 -22.37 13.82
C ALA A 318 -10.71 -21.48 14.89
N GLU A 319 -9.95 -22.07 15.82
CA GLU A 319 -9.21 -21.32 16.85
C GLU A 319 -8.12 -20.43 16.23
N ARG A 320 -7.41 -20.97 15.24
CA ARG A 320 -6.37 -20.25 14.50
C ARG A 320 -6.96 -19.08 13.72
N LEU A 321 -8.07 -19.29 13.01
CA LEU A 321 -8.75 -18.22 12.28
C LEU A 321 -9.25 -17.14 13.24
N ALA A 322 -9.88 -17.52 14.36
CA ALA A 322 -10.34 -16.57 15.36
C ALA A 322 -9.18 -15.74 15.95
N ARG A 323 -8.00 -16.33 16.15
CA ARG A 323 -6.80 -15.62 16.60
C ARG A 323 -6.25 -14.69 15.52
N ALA A 324 -6.20 -15.13 14.27
CA ALA A 324 -5.76 -14.33 13.13
C ALA A 324 -6.67 -13.09 12.92
N VAL A 325 -7.99 -13.29 13.00
CA VAL A 325 -8.98 -12.21 12.91
C VAL A 325 -8.77 -11.19 14.02
N ARG A 326 -8.68 -11.62 15.29
CA ARG A 326 -8.40 -10.69 16.40
C ARG A 326 -7.15 -9.85 16.17
N ALA A 327 -6.05 -10.48 15.73
CA ALA A 327 -4.80 -9.77 15.46
C ALA A 327 -4.94 -8.75 14.30
N CYS A 328 -5.73 -9.07 13.28
CA CYS A 328 -6.01 -8.18 12.17
C CYS A 328 -6.95 -7.03 12.57
N ASP A 329 -7.94 -7.29 13.42
CA ASP A 329 -8.84 -6.28 13.99
C ASP A 329 -8.05 -5.30 14.87
N ASP A 330 -7.18 -5.81 15.74
CA ASP A 330 -6.28 -4.99 16.58
C ASP A 330 -5.36 -4.11 15.71
N LEU A 331 -4.84 -4.67 14.60
CA LEU A 331 -4.01 -3.94 13.65
C LEU A 331 -4.79 -2.80 12.96
N LEU A 332 -6.03 -3.05 12.53
CA LEU A 332 -6.86 -2.02 11.91
C LEU A 332 -7.31 -0.96 12.92
N ALA A 333 -7.63 -1.36 14.15
CA ALA A 333 -8.02 -0.48 15.23
C ALA A 333 -6.86 0.42 15.71
N ALA A 334 -5.61 -0.07 15.67
CA ALA A 334 -4.43 0.76 15.92
C ALA A 334 -4.28 1.91 14.90
N GLY A 335 -4.95 1.81 13.75
CA GLY A 335 -5.02 2.86 12.75
C GLY A 335 -3.70 3.11 12.04
N TRP A 336 -3.54 4.32 11.49
CA TRP A 336 -2.33 4.76 10.80
C TRP A 336 -1.80 6.02 11.49
N SER A 337 -0.48 6.11 11.61
CA SER A 337 0.16 7.27 12.23
C SER A 337 0.54 8.28 11.15
N PHE A 338 0.01 9.49 11.27
CA PHE A 338 0.33 10.64 10.42
C PHE A 338 0.86 11.78 11.26
N THR A 339 1.83 12.52 10.71
CA THR A 339 2.20 13.83 11.23
C THR A 339 1.11 14.81 10.82
N GLU A 340 0.51 15.50 11.78
CA GLU A 340 -0.46 16.54 11.42
C GLU A 340 0.20 17.66 10.60
N PRO A 341 -0.54 18.29 9.66
CA PRO A 341 -0.06 19.47 8.95
C PRO A 341 0.31 20.59 9.93
N ILE A 342 1.15 21.53 9.46
CA ILE A 342 1.39 22.78 10.20
C ILE A 342 0.04 23.47 10.45
N ALA A 343 -0.34 23.58 11.72
CA ALA A 343 -1.52 24.28 12.18
C ALA A 343 -1.22 25.78 12.37
N ALA A 344 -2.27 26.60 12.47
CA ALA A 344 -2.14 27.95 13.00
C ALA A 344 -1.52 27.88 14.42
N PRO A 345 -0.67 28.83 14.82
CA PRO A 345 -0.32 28.95 16.23
C PRO A 345 -1.62 29.16 17.03
N ASP A 346 -1.77 28.42 18.13
CA ASP A 346 -2.90 28.61 19.05
C ASP A 346 -2.90 30.08 19.50
N LEU A 347 -3.96 30.81 19.15
CA LEU A 347 -4.22 32.14 19.70
C LEU A 347 -4.60 31.93 21.17
N HIS A 348 -3.61 32.03 22.06
CA HIS A 348 -3.81 32.12 23.50
C HIS A 348 -4.36 33.49 23.93
#